data_AF-A0A4S4GLC3-F1
#
_entry.id   AF-A0A4S4GLC3-F1
#
_cell.length_a   1.000
_cell.length_b   1.000
_cell.length_c   1.000
_cell.angle_alpha   90.00
_cell.angle_beta   90.00
_cell.angle_gamma   90.00
#
_symmetry.space_group_name_H-M   'P 1'
#
loop_
_entity.id
_entity.type
_entity.pdbx_description
1 polymer ?
#
loop_
_entity_poly.entity_id
_entity_poly.type
_entity_poly.pdbx_seq_one_letter_code
_entity_poly.pdbx_strand_id
1 'polypeptide(L)'
;MPFNSPYDDYMLAIDEINGIGWWATDRNQIEDSITIYKFIPSELRVNYPSDAPDLASKARIDNYRDTWAPGADYTSLLEQIEETSQVAKTKNADFYFAMPGGKIYRYWDDFSNNQARNLMENYLDAVTKLNTDKRRLAVLRKKYAGGDTRLTSDILDLELSIEKDRLEIKRLSNAVVMAEK
;
A
#
# COMPACT_ATOMS: atom_id res chain seq x y z
N MET A 1 -24.96 7.89 -2.94
CA MET A 1 -23.89 8.43 -2.07
C MET A 1 -23.88 9.95 -2.13
N PRO A 2 -23.77 10.67 -1.00
CA PRO A 2 -23.75 12.14 -0.97
C PRO A 2 -22.33 12.72 -1.18
N PHE A 3 -22.14 13.50 -2.25
CA PHE A 3 -20.85 14.12 -2.61
C PHE A 3 -20.60 15.51 -1.99
N ASN A 4 -21.33 15.86 -0.93
CA ASN A 4 -21.32 17.21 -0.36
C ASN A 4 -20.65 17.24 1.02
N SER A 5 -19.33 16.99 1.06
CA SER A 5 -18.54 17.10 2.30
C SER A 5 -17.49 18.20 2.20
N PRO A 6 -17.15 18.87 3.31
CA PRO A 6 -16.00 19.78 3.39
C PRO A 6 -14.64 19.05 3.51
N TYR A 7 -14.64 17.73 3.68
CA TYR A 7 -13.47 16.87 3.88
C TYR A 7 -13.06 16.09 2.61
N ASP A 8 -11.88 15.48 2.64
CA ASP A 8 -11.24 14.81 1.51
C ASP A 8 -11.80 13.41 1.24
N ASP A 9 -12.13 13.17 -0.03
CA ASP A 9 -12.51 11.86 -0.54
C ASP A 9 -11.34 11.31 -1.38
N TYR A 10 -10.72 10.22 -0.94
CA TYR A 10 -9.48 9.71 -1.54
C TYR A 10 -9.70 8.72 -2.67
N MET A 11 -10.73 7.88 -2.56
CA MET A 11 -10.96 6.80 -3.53
C MET A 11 -12.44 6.43 -3.58
N LEU A 12 -12.95 6.25 -4.80
CA LEU A 12 -14.23 5.62 -5.08
C LEU A 12 -13.97 4.50 -6.08
N ALA A 13 -14.26 3.26 -5.71
CA ALA A 13 -14.11 2.09 -6.57
C ALA A 13 -15.44 1.33 -6.61
N ILE A 14 -15.86 0.88 -7.79
CA ILE A 14 -17.08 0.11 -7.97
C ILE A 14 -16.71 -1.20 -8.65
N ASP A 15 -17.08 -2.31 -8.01
CA ASP A 15 -17.06 -3.63 -8.61
C ASP A 15 -18.41 -3.87 -9.28
N GLU A 16 -18.41 -3.79 -10.61
CA GLU A 16 -19.60 -3.99 -11.42
C GLU A 16 -20.09 -5.45 -11.43
N ILE A 17 -19.21 -6.41 -11.17
CA ILE A 17 -19.54 -7.84 -11.18
C ILE A 17 -20.32 -8.19 -9.91
N ASN A 18 -19.82 -7.72 -8.76
CA ASN A 18 -20.44 -7.99 -7.46
C ASN A 18 -21.46 -6.92 -7.04
N GLY A 19 -21.56 -5.80 -7.78
CA GLY A 19 -22.51 -4.73 -7.50
C GLY A 19 -22.23 -3.98 -6.19
N ILE A 20 -20.96 -3.88 -5.80
CA ILE A 20 -20.53 -3.27 -4.53
C ILE A 20 -19.51 -2.17 -4.81
N GLY A 21 -19.67 -1.04 -4.12
CA GLY A 21 -18.73 0.07 -4.15
C GLY A 21 -17.98 0.23 -2.83
N TRP A 22 -16.72 0.67 -2.92
CA TRP A 22 -15.89 1.11 -1.80
C TRP A 22 -15.60 2.59 -1.94
N TRP A 23 -15.63 3.28 -0.80
CA TRP A 23 -15.34 4.69 -0.74
C TRP A 23 -14.51 5.04 0.48
N ALA A 24 -13.34 5.62 0.23
CA ALA A 24 -12.36 6.01 1.23
C ALA A 24 -12.40 7.53 1.42
N THR A 25 -12.57 7.97 2.67
CA THR A 25 -12.75 9.38 3.03
C THR A 25 -12.25 9.67 4.45
N ASP A 26 -11.76 10.88 4.71
CA ASP A 26 -11.44 11.36 6.06
C ASP A 26 -12.60 12.15 6.71
N ARG A 27 -13.83 12.04 6.19
CA ARG A 27 -15.03 12.74 6.70
C ARG A 27 -15.24 12.67 8.22
N ASN A 28 -14.81 11.59 8.85
CA ASN A 28 -14.95 11.38 10.30
C ASN A 28 -13.78 11.96 11.13
N GLN A 29 -12.75 12.50 10.46
CA GLN A 29 -11.56 13.13 11.06
C GLN A 29 -10.93 12.29 12.18
N ILE A 30 -10.77 10.99 11.91
CA ILE A 30 -10.11 10.06 12.83
C ILE A 30 -8.59 10.24 12.66
N GLU A 31 -7.89 10.52 13.75
CA GLU A 31 -6.43 10.72 13.73
C GLU A 31 -5.73 9.47 13.15
N ASP A 32 -4.81 9.70 12.21
CA ASP A 32 -4.04 8.68 11.49
C ASP A 32 -4.86 7.59 10.78
N SER A 33 -6.15 7.82 10.51
CA SER A 33 -7.04 6.82 9.91
C SER A 33 -8.05 7.43 8.95
N ILE A 34 -8.43 6.65 7.94
CA ILE A 34 -9.50 6.99 7.02
C ILE A 34 -10.68 6.03 7.20
N THR A 35 -11.88 6.50 6.90
CA THR A 35 -13.08 5.66 6.91
C THR A 35 -13.29 5.07 5.52
N ILE A 36 -13.52 3.75 5.47
CA ILE A 36 -13.90 3.05 4.25
C ILE A 36 -15.35 2.61 4.36
N TYR A 37 -16.24 3.22 3.58
CA TYR A 37 -17.62 2.79 3.43
C TYR A 37 -17.75 1.77 2.29
N LYS A 38 -18.52 0.72 2.54
CA LYS A 38 -19.02 -0.18 1.50
C LYS A 38 -20.46 0.19 1.20
N PHE A 39 -20.84 0.30 -0.06
CA PHE A 39 -22.20 0.68 -0.45
C PHE A 39 -22.67 -0.09 -1.67
N ILE A 40 -23.99 -0.22 -1.82
CA ILE A 40 -24.62 -0.76 -3.02
C ILE A 40 -24.86 0.41 -3.97
N PRO A 41 -24.24 0.43 -5.17
CA PRO A 41 -24.50 1.45 -6.17
C PRO A 41 -25.98 1.43 -6.58
N SER A 42 -26.59 2.60 -6.70
CA SER A 42 -27.94 2.73 -7.25
C SER A 42 -27.83 3.13 -8.72
N GLU A 43 -28.52 2.42 -9.62
CA GLU A 43 -28.58 2.79 -11.04
C GLU A 43 -29.31 4.12 -11.25
N LEU A 44 -30.25 4.46 -10.36
CA LEU A 44 -31.03 5.68 -10.42
C LEU A 44 -30.74 6.60 -9.23
N ARG A 45 -30.64 7.90 -9.51
CA ARG A 45 -30.48 8.92 -8.47
C ARG A 45 -31.79 9.10 -7.70
N VAL A 46 -31.79 8.75 -6.42
CA VAL A 46 -32.88 9.06 -5.48
C VAL A 46 -32.58 10.39 -4.80
N ASN A 47 -33.45 11.39 -5.01
CA ASN A 47 -33.33 12.69 -4.34
C ASN A 47 -34.22 12.73 -3.09
N TYR A 48 -33.66 13.23 -1.99
CA TYR A 48 -34.42 13.50 -0.77
C TYR A 48 -35.13 14.86 -0.88
N PRO A 49 -36.31 15.03 -0.25
CA PRO A 49 -36.95 16.34 -0.11
C PRO A 49 -36.03 17.33 0.62
N SER A 50 -36.05 18.60 0.21
CA SER A 50 -35.20 19.64 0.81
C SER A 50 -35.56 19.97 2.27
N ASP A 51 -36.79 19.69 2.67
CA ASP A 51 -37.35 19.90 4.00
C ASP A 51 -37.28 18.64 4.89
N ALA A 52 -36.63 17.56 4.41
CA ALA A 52 -36.47 16.35 5.20
C ALA A 52 -35.62 16.65 6.48
N PRO A 53 -36.13 16.37 7.68
CA PRO A 53 -35.50 16.79 8.94
C PRO A 53 -34.15 16.10 9.18
N ASP A 54 -33.92 14.94 8.57
CA ASP A 54 -32.69 14.16 8.68
C ASP A 54 -31.72 14.36 7.50
N LEU A 55 -32.04 15.27 6.56
CA LEU A 55 -31.27 15.47 5.34
C LEU A 55 -29.79 15.77 5.62
N ALA A 56 -29.52 16.65 6.59
CA ALA A 56 -28.16 17.03 6.96
C ALA A 56 -27.38 15.88 7.60
N SER A 57 -28.03 15.10 8.47
CA SER A 57 -27.44 13.90 9.09
C SER A 57 -27.10 12.85 8.02
N LYS A 58 -28.03 12.58 7.10
CA LYS A 58 -27.80 11.63 5.99
C LYS A 58 -26.71 12.10 5.03
N ALA A 59 -26.61 13.40 4.78
CA ALA A 59 -25.56 13.96 3.91
C ALA A 59 -24.16 13.80 4.50
N ARG A 60 -24.03 13.96 5.83
CA ARG A 60 -22.78 13.72 6.56
C ARG A 60 -22.51 12.26 6.89
N ILE A 61 -23.55 11.42 6.84
CA ILE A 61 -23.50 10.01 7.24
C ILE A 61 -23.12 9.90 8.73
N ASP A 62 -23.78 10.69 9.59
CA ASP A 62 -23.56 10.66 11.04
C ASP A 62 -23.81 9.24 11.60
N ASN A 63 -24.80 8.52 11.03
CA ASN A 63 -25.00 7.10 11.23
C ASN A 63 -25.32 6.41 9.90
N TYR A 64 -24.43 5.51 9.45
CA TYR A 64 -24.61 4.80 8.18
C TYR A 64 -25.85 3.90 8.16
N ARG A 65 -26.33 3.42 9.33
CA ARG A 65 -27.55 2.59 9.41
C ARG A 65 -28.81 3.35 9.03
N ASP A 66 -28.78 4.68 9.12
CA ASP A 66 -29.90 5.54 8.71
C ASP A 66 -30.11 5.55 7.18
N THR A 67 -29.18 4.93 6.43
CA THR A 67 -29.28 4.73 4.98
C THR A 67 -29.83 3.35 4.60
N TRP A 68 -30.02 2.45 5.56
CA TRP A 68 -30.51 1.09 5.30
C TRP A 68 -32.02 1.09 5.12
N ALA A 69 -32.50 0.21 4.25
CA ALA A 69 -33.94 -0.04 4.15
C ALA A 69 -34.46 -0.66 5.46
N PRO A 70 -35.70 -0.36 5.88
CA PRO A 70 -36.28 -0.93 7.10
C PRO A 70 -36.24 -2.46 7.07
N GLY A 71 -35.62 -3.06 8.09
CA GLY A 71 -35.51 -4.52 8.22
C GLY A 71 -34.51 -5.19 7.26
N ALA A 72 -33.66 -4.42 6.58
CA ALA A 72 -32.62 -4.98 5.72
C ALA A 72 -31.54 -5.72 6.53
N ASP A 73 -31.15 -6.89 6.02
CA ASP A 73 -30.01 -7.67 6.49
C ASP A 73 -29.00 -7.83 5.36
N TYR A 74 -27.77 -7.34 5.59
CA TYR A 74 -26.67 -7.36 4.62
C TYR A 74 -25.57 -8.36 5.01
N THR A 75 -25.82 -9.24 5.98
CA THR A 75 -24.82 -10.19 6.49
C THR A 75 -24.27 -11.09 5.39
N SER A 76 -25.13 -11.71 4.57
CA SER A 76 -24.68 -12.58 3.47
C SER A 76 -23.87 -11.85 2.40
N LEU A 77 -24.17 -10.56 2.15
CA LEU A 77 -23.40 -9.74 1.21
C LEU A 77 -22.00 -9.45 1.76
N LEU A 78 -21.89 -9.20 3.06
CA LEU A 78 -20.60 -9.00 3.73
C LEU A 78 -19.76 -10.28 3.70
N GLU A 79 -20.37 -11.45 3.92
CA GLU A 79 -19.69 -12.75 3.84
C GLU A 79 -19.12 -13.00 2.44
N GLN A 80 -19.91 -12.78 1.38
CA GLN A 80 -19.46 -12.92 -0.01
C GLN A 80 -18.27 -12.01 -0.35
N ILE A 81 -18.27 -10.77 0.17
CA ILE A 81 -17.15 -9.84 0.01
C ILE A 81 -15.90 -10.39 0.70
N GLU A 82 -16.05 -10.93 1.91
CA GLU A 82 -14.92 -11.49 2.65
C GLU A 82 -14.33 -12.72 1.98
N GLU A 83 -15.16 -13.63 1.46
CA GLU A 83 -14.71 -14.81 0.72
C GLU A 83 -13.93 -14.42 -0.55
N THR A 84 -14.42 -13.42 -1.30
CA THR A 84 -13.71 -12.89 -2.47
C THR A 84 -12.37 -12.27 -2.09
N SER A 85 -12.31 -11.59 -0.94
CA SER A 85 -11.09 -10.99 -0.39
C SER A 85 -10.10 -12.05 0.14
N GLN A 86 -10.56 -13.22 0.56
CA GLN A 86 -9.71 -14.32 1.04
C GLN A 86 -8.88 -14.96 -0.08
N VAL A 87 -9.34 -14.91 -1.34
CA VAL A 87 -8.51 -15.32 -2.49
C VAL A 87 -7.24 -14.44 -2.62
N ALA A 88 -7.29 -13.21 -2.09
CA ALA A 88 -6.13 -12.30 -2.00
C ALA A 88 -5.33 -12.42 -0.68
N LYS A 89 -5.73 -13.29 0.26
CA LYS A 89 -4.96 -13.58 1.50
C LYS A 89 -3.91 -14.68 1.28
N THR A 90 -3.31 -14.78 0.09
CA THR A 90 -1.97 -15.40 0.03
C THR A 90 -1.06 -14.55 0.90
N LYS A 91 -0.44 -15.13 1.94
CA LYS A 91 0.55 -14.45 2.81
C LYS A 91 1.34 -13.42 1.99
N ASN A 92 1.34 -12.15 2.40
CA ASN A 92 2.23 -11.16 1.81
C ASN A 92 3.64 -11.76 1.79
N ALA A 93 4.26 -11.80 0.62
CA ALA A 93 5.62 -12.30 0.49
C ALA A 93 6.54 -11.40 1.32
N ASP A 94 7.41 -12.00 2.13
CA ASP A 94 8.39 -11.27 2.95
C ASP A 94 9.40 -10.55 2.04
N PHE A 95 9.73 -11.17 0.91
CA PHE A 95 10.63 -10.63 -0.12
C PHE A 95 10.39 -11.33 -1.46
N TYR A 96 11.12 -10.93 -2.50
CA TYR A 96 11.21 -11.66 -3.77
C TYR A 96 12.68 -11.83 -4.13
N PHE A 97 13.15 -13.08 -4.12
CA PHE A 97 14.54 -13.39 -4.44
C PHE A 97 14.63 -14.47 -5.51
N ALA A 98 15.26 -14.15 -6.65
CA ALA A 98 15.39 -15.08 -7.76
C ALA A 98 16.57 -16.02 -7.54
N MET A 99 16.29 -17.31 -7.50
CA MET A 99 17.26 -18.39 -7.37
C MET A 99 17.58 -19.01 -8.75
N PRO A 100 18.77 -19.62 -8.92
CA PRO A 100 19.07 -20.38 -10.14
C PRO A 100 18.02 -21.45 -10.42
N GLY A 101 17.74 -21.69 -11.70
CA GLY A 101 16.74 -22.69 -12.12
C GLY A 101 15.30 -22.16 -12.10
N GLY A 102 15.09 -20.85 -12.07
CA GLY A 102 13.77 -20.23 -12.21
C GLY A 102 12.90 -20.26 -10.94
N LYS A 103 13.47 -20.66 -9.81
CA LYS A 103 12.80 -20.62 -8.50
C LYS A 103 12.81 -19.20 -7.95
N ILE A 104 11.72 -18.80 -7.29
CA ILE A 104 11.63 -17.51 -6.59
C ILE A 104 11.29 -17.79 -5.14
N TYR A 105 12.16 -17.35 -4.24
CA TYR A 105 11.91 -17.43 -2.80
C TYR A 105 11.12 -16.19 -2.38
N ARG A 106 10.08 -16.42 -1.59
CA ARG A 106 9.08 -15.44 -1.19
C ARG A 106 8.97 -15.30 0.33
N TYR A 107 9.39 -16.32 1.07
CA TYR A 107 9.29 -16.40 2.52
C TYR A 107 10.60 -16.86 3.13
N TRP A 108 10.85 -16.50 4.40
CA TRP A 108 12.01 -17.00 5.14
C TRP A 108 12.07 -18.54 5.23
N ASP A 109 10.90 -19.18 5.26
CA ASP A 109 10.76 -20.62 5.32
C ASP A 109 11.17 -21.34 4.02
N ASP A 110 11.29 -20.62 2.91
CA ASP A 110 11.75 -21.20 1.64
C ASP A 110 13.23 -21.57 1.67
N PHE A 111 14.00 -21.03 2.62
CA PHE A 111 15.41 -21.36 2.81
C PHE A 111 15.59 -22.63 3.65
N SER A 112 16.37 -23.55 3.11
CA SER A 112 16.75 -24.80 3.78
C SER A 112 17.92 -24.62 4.74
N ASN A 113 18.80 -23.64 4.48
CA ASN A 113 20.00 -23.40 5.29
C ASN A 113 19.90 -22.10 6.12
N ASN A 114 20.14 -22.19 7.43
CA ASN A 114 20.19 -21.03 8.33
C ASN A 114 21.28 -20.01 7.94
N GLN A 115 22.40 -20.46 7.37
CA GLN A 115 23.43 -19.56 6.86
C GLN A 115 22.95 -18.75 5.66
N ALA A 116 22.19 -19.38 4.75
CA ALA A 116 21.58 -18.70 3.61
C ALA A 116 20.55 -17.66 4.06
N ARG A 117 19.75 -17.96 5.10
CA ARG A 117 18.83 -16.99 5.73
C ARG A 117 19.55 -15.75 6.25
N ASN A 118 20.62 -15.93 7.03
CA ASN A 118 21.40 -14.80 7.56
C ASN A 118 22.05 -13.97 6.45
N LEU A 119 22.55 -14.62 5.39
CA LEU A 119 23.09 -13.90 4.23
C LEU A 119 22.00 -13.14 3.47
N MET A 120 20.79 -13.66 3.43
CA MET A 120 19.65 -13.00 2.80
C MET A 120 19.20 -11.77 3.60
N GLU A 121 19.23 -11.83 4.92
CA GLU A 121 19.00 -10.67 5.79
C GLU A 121 20.00 -9.55 5.48
N ASN A 122 21.30 -9.88 5.47
CA ASN A 122 22.35 -8.93 5.08
C ASN A 122 22.15 -8.36 3.66
N TYR A 123 21.68 -9.19 2.72
CA TYR A 123 21.35 -8.75 1.37
C TYR A 123 20.20 -7.73 1.36
N LEU A 124 19.12 -7.98 2.09
CA LEU A 124 17.97 -7.07 2.18
C LEU A 124 18.36 -5.74 2.85
N ASP A 125 19.20 -5.79 3.89
CA ASP A 125 19.73 -4.60 4.54
C ASP A 125 20.58 -3.77 3.58
N ALA A 126 21.47 -4.41 2.82
CA ALA A 126 22.29 -3.74 1.82
C ALA A 126 21.44 -3.09 0.71
N VAL A 127 20.39 -3.77 0.24
CA VAL A 127 19.42 -3.22 -0.73
C VAL A 127 18.68 -2.02 -0.17
N THR A 128 18.24 -2.10 1.09
CA THR A 128 17.53 -1.01 1.78
C THR A 128 18.43 0.22 1.96
N LYS A 129 19.68 0.00 2.35
CA LYS A 129 20.71 1.04 2.43
C LYS A 129 20.94 1.70 1.07
N LEU A 130 21.17 0.92 0.01
CA LEU A 130 21.36 1.43 -1.35
C LEU A 130 20.19 2.32 -1.80
N ASN A 131 18.96 1.89 -1.54
CA ASN A 131 17.77 2.67 -1.90
C ASN A 131 17.65 3.97 -1.11
N THR A 132 18.07 3.96 0.15
CA THR A 132 18.12 5.16 0.99
C THR A 132 19.20 6.14 0.50
N ASP A 133 20.38 5.64 0.16
CA ASP A 133 21.46 6.47 -0.40
C ASP A 133 21.09 7.04 -1.76
N LYS A 134 20.43 6.28 -2.64
CA LYS A 134 19.88 6.79 -3.91
C LYS A 134 18.88 7.93 -3.70
N ARG A 135 17.97 7.79 -2.73
CA ARG A 135 16.99 8.86 -2.40
C ARG A 135 17.70 10.10 -1.88
N ARG A 136 18.68 9.93 -0.98
CA ARG A 136 19.50 11.03 -0.48
C ARG A 136 20.27 11.73 -1.60
N LEU A 137 20.87 10.96 -2.51
CA LEU A 137 21.58 11.50 -3.68
C LEU A 137 20.66 12.35 -4.56
N ALA A 138 19.45 11.88 -4.82
CA ALA A 138 18.47 12.63 -5.61
C ALA A 138 18.12 13.98 -4.96
N VAL A 139 17.95 14.02 -3.63
CA VAL A 139 17.71 15.26 -2.88
C VAL A 139 18.91 16.20 -2.96
N LEU A 140 20.14 15.69 -2.77
CA LEU A 140 21.36 16.51 -2.85
C LEU A 140 21.56 17.09 -4.25
N ARG A 141 21.39 16.28 -5.30
CA ARG A 141 21.48 16.75 -6.69
C ARG A 141 20.45 17.83 -7.02
N LYS A 142 19.23 17.73 -6.47
CA LYS A 142 18.20 18.78 -6.61
C LYS A 142 18.62 20.09 -5.95
N LYS A 143 19.20 20.03 -4.74
CA LYS A 143 19.73 21.22 -4.04
C LYS A 143 20.92 21.84 -4.77
N TYR A 144 21.82 21.00 -5.28
CA TYR A 144 22.95 21.43 -6.08
C TYR A 144 22.51 22.16 -7.36
N ALA A 145 21.52 21.61 -8.07
CA ALA A 145 20.91 22.26 -9.23
C ALA A 145 20.24 23.60 -8.88
N GLY A 146 19.78 23.76 -7.64
CA GLY A 146 19.26 25.02 -7.08
C GLY A 146 20.34 26.04 -6.69
N GLY A 147 21.62 25.74 -6.87
CA GLY A 147 22.74 26.66 -6.67
C GLY A 147 23.60 26.41 -5.42
N ASP A 148 23.31 25.39 -4.61
CA ASP A 148 24.16 25.04 -3.45
C ASP A 148 25.34 24.16 -3.87
N THR A 149 26.41 24.79 -4.36
CA THR A 149 27.60 24.11 -4.88
C THR A 149 28.49 23.47 -3.82
N ARG A 150 28.24 23.75 -2.53
CA ARG A 150 29.01 23.18 -1.41
C ARG A 150 28.76 21.67 -1.24
N LEU A 151 27.67 21.16 -1.81
CA LEU A 151 27.27 19.75 -1.75
C LEU A 151 28.06 18.84 -2.70
N THR A 152 29.02 19.37 -3.47
CA THR A 152 29.76 18.62 -4.50
C THR A 152 30.47 17.40 -3.93
N SER A 153 31.21 17.55 -2.83
CA SER A 153 31.94 16.44 -2.19
C SER A 153 30.98 15.35 -1.72
N ASP A 154 29.91 15.74 -1.03
CA ASP A 154 28.92 14.81 -0.48
C ASP A 154 28.23 14.01 -1.59
N ILE A 155 27.96 14.65 -2.74
CA ILE A 155 27.38 13.99 -3.91
C ILE A 155 28.36 12.96 -4.47
N LEU A 156 29.63 13.32 -4.66
CA LEU A 156 30.65 12.41 -5.20
C LEU A 156 30.91 11.22 -4.27
N ASP A 157 30.99 11.45 -2.96
CA ASP A 157 31.21 10.40 -1.97
C ASP A 157 30.03 9.42 -1.90
N LEU A 158 28.80 9.94 -2.00
CA LEU A 158 27.58 9.13 -2.01
C LEU A 158 27.45 8.35 -3.32
N GLU A 159 27.83 8.93 -4.46
CA GLU A 159 27.90 8.22 -5.75
C GLU A 159 28.90 7.07 -5.71
N LEU A 160 30.10 7.31 -5.16
CA LEU A 160 31.11 6.27 -4.99
C LEU A 160 30.61 5.16 -4.04
N SER A 161 29.92 5.53 -2.97
CA SER A 161 29.36 4.57 -2.00
C SER A 161 28.28 3.72 -2.64
N ILE A 162 27.40 4.31 -3.47
CA ILE A 162 26.38 3.59 -4.24
C ILE A 162 27.01 2.54 -5.18
N GLU A 163 28.11 2.87 -5.86
CA GLU A 163 28.79 1.90 -6.72
C GLU A 163 29.42 0.75 -5.93
N LYS A 164 30.00 1.03 -4.75
CA LYS A 164 30.50 0.00 -3.84
C LYS A 164 29.37 -0.90 -3.32
N ASP A 165 28.26 -0.31 -2.89
CA ASP A 165 27.10 -1.02 -2.37
C ASP A 165 26.48 -1.94 -3.44
N ARG A 166 26.47 -1.53 -4.72
CA ARG A 166 26.02 -2.41 -5.83
C ARG A 166 26.89 -3.65 -5.98
N LEU A 167 28.21 -3.50 -5.87
CA LEU A 167 29.14 -4.62 -5.94
C LEU A 167 28.95 -5.56 -4.74
N GLU A 168 28.74 -5.00 -3.56
CA GLU A 168 28.45 -5.76 -2.35
C GLU A 168 27.13 -6.54 -2.44
N ILE A 169 26.05 -5.92 -2.90
CA ILE A 169 24.76 -6.58 -3.13
C ILE A 169 24.91 -7.76 -4.09
N LYS A 170 25.69 -7.59 -5.17
CA LYS A 170 25.97 -8.69 -6.11
C LYS A 170 26.75 -9.83 -5.43
N ARG A 171 27.74 -9.49 -4.58
CA ARG A 171 28.49 -10.48 -3.79
C ARG A 171 27.59 -11.23 -2.81
N LEU A 172 26.73 -10.52 -2.08
CA LEU A 172 25.79 -11.09 -1.12
C LEU A 172 24.76 -11.97 -1.82
N SER A 173 24.19 -11.52 -2.95
CA SER A 173 23.27 -12.33 -3.76
C SER A 173 23.90 -13.66 -4.18
N ASN A 174 25.14 -13.62 -4.68
CA ASN A 174 25.87 -14.86 -5.00
C ASN A 174 26.15 -15.72 -3.77
N ALA A 175 26.46 -15.12 -2.62
CA ALA A 175 26.70 -15.84 -1.38
C ALA A 175 25.43 -16.56 -0.87
N VAL A 176 24.27 -15.90 -0.93
CA VAL A 176 22.96 -16.51 -0.61
C VAL A 176 22.73 -17.74 -1.48
N VAL A 177 22.91 -17.59 -2.81
CA VAL A 177 22.73 -18.69 -3.77
C VAL A 177 23.71 -19.84 -3.51
N MET A 178 24.96 -19.55 -3.16
CA MET A 178 25.97 -20.57 -2.90
C MET A 178 25.76 -21.29 -1.56
N ALA A 179 25.25 -20.60 -0.54
CA ALA A 179 24.98 -21.19 0.78
C ALA A 179 23.76 -22.12 0.79
N GLU A 180 22.84 -21.95 -0.16
CA GLU A 180 21.63 -22.76 -0.30
C GLU A 180 21.84 -24.01 -1.19
N LYS A 181 22.94 -24.07 -1.95
CA LYS A 181 23.34 -25.26 -2.72
C LYS A 181 23.91 -26.35 -1.81
#